data_AF-A0A651G4G8-F1
#
_entry.id   AF-A0A651G4G8-F1
#
_cell.length_a   1.000
_cell.length_b   1.000
_cell.length_c   1.000
_cell.angle_alpha   90.00
_cell.angle_beta   90.00
_cell.angle_gamma   90.00
#
_symmetry.space_group_name_H-M   'P 1'
#
loop_
_entity.id
_entity.type
_entity.pdbx_description
1 polymer ?
#
loop_
_entity_poly.entity_id
_entity_poly.type
_entity_poly.pdbx_seq_one_letter_code
_entity_poly.pdbx_strand_id
1 'polypeptide(L)'
;MRIERRYTKTGESPYAAIEFRSATSEIRNPDGSTVFKLENFEVPAAWSQVATDVLAQKYFRKAGVPARLKKVEENDVPSFLWRSVPDETALEKLPEGERYGPETSAKHVFDRLAGCWTYWGWKGGYFTSEDDARTFFDELRLMLASQMVAPNSPQWFNTGLHWAYGIDGPSQGHFYVDFRTGELTRSTSSYEHPQPHACFIQG
;
A
#
# COMPACT_ATOMS: atom_id res chain seq x y z
N MET A 1 19.58 -10.16 -6.20
CA MET A 1 19.90 -8.73 -6.12
C MET A 1 20.26 -8.44 -4.68
N ARG A 2 21.48 -7.92 -4.48
CA ARG A 2 21.95 -7.44 -3.19
C ARG A 2 21.50 -6.00 -3.00
N ILE A 3 20.98 -5.65 -1.83
CA ILE A 3 20.49 -4.31 -1.49
C ILE A 3 21.33 -3.76 -0.35
N GLU A 4 21.97 -2.63 -0.59
CA GLU A 4 22.72 -1.91 0.44
C GLU A 4 21.77 -1.04 1.26
N ARG A 5 21.81 -1.21 2.60
CA ARG A 5 21.06 -0.35 3.54
C ARG A 5 21.76 0.99 3.68
N ARG A 6 21.02 2.10 3.53
CA ARG A 6 21.58 3.46 3.46
C ARG A 6 20.93 4.44 4.42
N TYR A 7 19.60 4.49 4.46
CA TYR A 7 18.87 5.49 5.25
C TYR A 7 18.23 4.91 6.51
N THR A 8 18.01 3.59 6.53
CA THR A 8 17.32 2.89 7.62
C THR A 8 18.30 2.06 8.47
N LYS A 9 17.82 1.51 9.60
CA LYS A 9 18.61 0.65 10.48
C LYS A 9 17.87 -0.66 10.75
N THR A 10 18.61 -1.76 10.81
CA THR A 10 18.04 -3.08 11.11
C THR A 10 17.40 -3.10 12.49
N GLY A 11 16.17 -3.62 12.57
CA GLY A 11 15.43 -3.75 13.83
C GLY A 11 14.74 -2.46 14.30
N GLU A 12 14.95 -1.33 13.62
CA GLU A 12 14.25 -0.08 13.88
C GLU A 12 13.14 0.14 12.84
N SER A 13 12.08 0.86 13.21
CA SER A 13 11.06 1.29 12.25
C SER A 13 11.70 2.20 11.20
N PRO A 14 11.41 2.04 9.88
CA PRO A 14 11.91 2.97 8.86
C PRO A 14 11.36 4.39 9.03
N TYR A 15 10.33 4.56 9.86
CA TYR A 15 9.74 5.85 10.21
C TYR A 15 10.33 6.47 11.47
N ALA A 16 11.26 5.81 12.18
CA ALA A 16 11.74 6.23 13.50
C ALA A 16 12.35 7.65 13.52
N ALA A 17 12.97 8.08 12.41
CA ALA A 17 13.58 9.40 12.27
C ALA A 17 12.63 10.45 11.63
N ILE A 18 11.37 10.09 11.36
CA ILE A 18 10.40 10.96 10.70
C ILE A 18 9.33 11.34 11.73
N GLU A 19 9.19 12.64 11.99
CA GLU A 19 8.06 13.14 12.78
C GLU A 19 6.76 13.04 11.97
N PHE A 20 5.69 12.54 12.59
CA PHE A 20 4.35 12.51 12.00
C PHE A 20 3.42 13.46 12.75
N ARG A 21 2.52 14.11 12.02
CA ARG A 21 1.48 14.97 12.58
C ARG A 21 0.09 14.49 12.14
N SER A 22 -0.90 14.80 12.96
CA SER A 22 -2.30 14.68 12.57
C SER A 22 -2.67 15.77 11.56
N ALA A 23 -3.53 15.44 10.61
CA ALA A 23 -4.00 16.34 9.57
C ALA A 23 -5.49 16.15 9.26
N THR A 24 -6.04 17.18 8.62
CA THR A 24 -7.39 17.20 8.07
C THR A 24 -7.33 17.64 6.61
N SER A 25 -8.15 17.03 5.77
CA SER A 25 -8.38 17.42 4.39
C SER A 25 -9.87 17.61 4.17
N GLU A 26 -10.25 18.74 3.58
CA GLU A 26 -11.64 19.09 3.31
C GLU A 26 -11.78 19.70 1.91
N ILE A 27 -12.82 19.29 1.19
CA ILE A 27 -13.28 19.93 -0.04
C ILE A 27 -14.67 20.50 0.24
N ARG A 28 -14.87 21.78 -0.07
CA ARG A 28 -16.17 22.47 0.05
C ARG A 28 -16.66 22.98 -1.30
N ASN A 29 -17.96 22.99 -1.48
CA ASN A 29 -18.63 23.69 -2.58
C ASN A 29 -18.56 25.22 -2.37
N PRO A 30 -18.83 26.03 -3.41
CA PRO A 30 -18.93 27.49 -3.29
C PRO A 30 -19.99 27.95 -2.28
N ASP A 31 -21.04 27.16 -2.05
CA ASP A 31 -22.09 27.42 -1.06
C ASP A 31 -21.67 27.06 0.39
N GLY A 32 -20.45 26.55 0.59
CA GLY A 32 -19.90 26.17 1.87
C GLY A 32 -20.20 24.73 2.32
N SER A 33 -21.01 23.97 1.58
CA SER A 33 -21.31 22.57 1.89
C SER A 33 -20.09 21.66 1.67
N THR A 34 -19.89 20.66 2.53
CA THR A 34 -18.75 19.75 2.48
C THR A 34 -18.96 18.66 1.42
N VAL A 35 -18.03 18.55 0.46
CA VAL A 35 -17.99 17.51 -0.57
C VAL A 35 -17.18 16.30 -0.09
N PHE A 36 -16.09 16.55 0.62
CA PHE A 36 -15.22 15.52 1.18
C PHE A 36 -14.61 16.04 2.46
N LYS A 37 -14.52 15.19 3.48
CA LYS A 37 -13.77 15.49 4.69
C LYS A 37 -13.14 14.21 5.21
N LEU A 38 -11.85 14.28 5.51
CA LEU A 38 -11.15 13.26 6.27
C LEU A 38 -10.34 13.97 7.36
N GLU A 39 -10.55 13.54 8.59
CA GLU A 39 -9.94 14.14 9.78
C GLU A 39 -9.06 13.11 10.49
N ASN A 40 -8.13 13.62 11.30
CA ASN A 40 -7.32 12.84 12.21
C ASN A 40 -6.50 11.73 11.53
N PHE A 41 -6.03 11.98 10.31
CA PHE A 41 -5.10 11.06 9.64
C PHE A 41 -3.65 11.51 9.82
N GLU A 42 -2.74 10.56 9.89
CA GLU A 42 -1.30 10.85 10.08
C GLU A 42 -0.57 11.06 8.76
N VAL A 43 0.28 12.08 8.70
CA VAL A 43 1.25 12.33 7.60
C VAL A 43 2.60 12.76 8.17
N PRO A 44 3.71 12.62 7.42
CA PRO A 44 4.97 13.21 7.83
C PRO A 44 4.83 14.72 8.07
N ALA A 45 5.38 15.21 9.18
CA ALA A 45 5.21 16.61 9.61
C ALA A 45 5.74 17.61 8.59
N ALA A 46 6.82 17.24 7.88
CA ALA A 46 7.44 18.04 6.84
C ALA A 46 6.60 18.17 5.54
N TRP A 47 5.54 17.36 5.36
CA TRP A 47 4.70 17.47 4.17
C TRP A 47 3.88 18.75 4.16
N SER A 48 3.82 19.38 2.98
CA SER A 48 2.94 20.52 2.74
C SER A 48 1.46 20.11 2.86
N GLN A 49 0.59 21.09 3.12
CA GLN A 49 -0.86 20.85 3.12
C GLN A 49 -1.34 20.33 1.75
N VAL A 50 -0.77 20.82 0.64
CA VAL A 50 -1.12 20.34 -0.71
C VAL A 50 -0.81 18.85 -0.88
N ALA A 51 0.38 18.39 -0.44
CA ALA A 51 0.73 16.97 -0.48
C ALA A 51 -0.19 16.12 0.41
N THR A 52 -0.51 16.66 1.59
CA THR A 52 -1.44 16.06 2.56
C THR A 52 -2.84 15.89 1.96
N ASP A 53 -3.36 16.91 1.29
CA ASP A 53 -4.66 16.90 0.64
C ASP A 53 -4.70 15.93 -0.55
N VAL A 54 -3.66 15.92 -1.38
CA VAL A 54 -3.58 14.99 -2.52
C VAL A 54 -3.60 13.53 -2.03
N LEU A 55 -2.85 13.21 -0.97
CA LEU A 55 -2.86 11.88 -0.37
C LEU A 55 -4.28 11.49 0.09
N ALA A 56 -4.92 12.33 0.91
CA ALA A 56 -6.22 12.04 1.47
C ALA A 56 -7.34 11.94 0.43
N GLN A 57 -7.33 12.83 -0.56
CA GLN A 57 -8.41 12.95 -1.53
C GLN A 57 -8.33 11.91 -2.65
N LYS A 58 -7.10 11.53 -3.04
CA LYS A 58 -6.85 10.67 -4.20
C LYS A 58 -6.30 9.30 -3.84
N TYR A 59 -5.31 9.22 -2.97
CA TYR A 59 -4.49 8.01 -2.84
C TYR A 59 -4.86 7.11 -1.66
N PHE A 60 -5.47 7.65 -0.60
CA PHE A 60 -6.07 6.80 0.42
C PHE A 60 -7.20 5.95 -0.16
N ARG A 61 -7.18 4.67 0.17
CA ARG A 61 -8.34 3.82 0.00
C ARG A 61 -9.45 4.34 0.92
N LYS A 62 -10.60 4.71 0.34
CA LYS A 62 -11.68 5.39 1.06
C LYS A 62 -12.62 4.45 1.83
N ALA A 63 -12.65 3.17 1.49
CA ALA A 63 -13.53 2.18 2.11
C ALA A 63 -13.01 0.76 1.89
N GLY A 64 -13.49 -0.16 2.74
CA GLY A 64 -13.20 -1.59 2.65
C GLY A 64 -11.87 -2.00 3.26
N VAL A 65 -11.14 -1.09 3.93
CA VAL A 65 -9.97 -1.46 4.73
C VAL A 65 -10.48 -2.07 6.04
N PRO A 66 -10.21 -3.36 6.31
CA PRO A 66 -10.69 -4.01 7.52
C PRO A 66 -9.96 -3.48 8.76
N ALA A 67 -10.70 -3.28 9.85
CA ALA A 67 -10.16 -2.82 11.12
C ALA A 67 -9.33 -3.90 11.85
N ARG A 68 -9.49 -5.17 11.48
CA ARG A 68 -8.74 -6.32 12.00
C ARG A 68 -8.29 -7.21 10.86
N LEU A 69 -7.02 -7.55 10.89
CA LEU A 69 -6.33 -8.34 9.86
C LEU A 69 -5.64 -9.52 10.53
N LYS A 70 -5.54 -10.62 9.78
CA LYS A 70 -4.67 -11.74 10.11
C LYS A 70 -3.69 -12.00 8.97
N LYS A 71 -2.50 -12.48 9.30
CA LYS A 71 -1.51 -12.90 8.31
C LYS A 71 -1.88 -14.25 7.72
N VAL A 72 -1.59 -14.41 6.43
CA VAL A 72 -1.71 -15.70 5.75
C VAL A 72 -0.33 -16.33 5.69
N GLU A 73 -0.16 -17.46 6.35
CA GLU A 73 1.08 -18.21 6.33
C GLU A 73 1.37 -18.73 4.91
N GLU A 74 2.57 -18.39 4.42
CA GLU A 74 3.09 -18.82 3.13
C GLU A 74 4.50 -19.36 3.37
N ASN A 75 4.66 -20.69 3.36
CA ASN A 75 5.91 -21.37 3.74
C ASN A 75 7.10 -21.03 2.83
N ASP A 76 6.84 -20.52 1.63
CA ASP A 76 7.85 -20.06 0.67
C ASP A 76 8.15 -18.56 0.78
N VAL A 77 7.52 -17.86 1.73
CA VAL A 77 7.66 -16.42 1.96
C VAL A 77 8.08 -16.16 3.41
N PRO A 78 9.08 -15.31 3.67
CA PRO A 78 9.44 -14.89 5.02
C PRO A 78 8.24 -14.30 5.76
N SER A 79 8.10 -14.65 7.04
CA SER A 79 6.89 -14.32 7.82
C SER A 79 6.58 -12.82 7.93
N PHE A 80 7.60 -11.96 7.86
CA PHE A 80 7.41 -10.51 7.85
C PHE A 80 6.71 -10.00 6.58
N LEU A 81 6.78 -10.76 5.49
CA LEU A 81 6.31 -10.40 4.16
C LEU A 81 5.00 -11.11 3.78
N TRP A 82 4.46 -11.92 4.69
CA TRP A 82 3.15 -12.53 4.53
C TRP A 82 2.08 -11.46 4.29
N ARG A 83 1.24 -11.73 3.29
CA ARG A 83 0.04 -10.94 3.03
C ARG A 83 -0.93 -11.03 4.20
N SER A 84 -1.87 -10.10 4.25
CA SER A 84 -2.94 -10.12 5.25
C SER A 84 -4.30 -10.27 4.58
N VAL A 85 -5.27 -10.78 5.33
CA VAL A 85 -6.69 -10.86 4.96
C VAL A 85 -7.54 -10.38 6.14
N PRO A 86 -8.82 -10.02 5.92
CA PRO A 86 -9.74 -9.72 7.00
C PRO A 86 -9.77 -10.87 8.02
N ASP A 87 -9.65 -10.51 9.30
CA ASP A 87 -9.87 -11.47 10.39
C ASP A 87 -11.35 -11.45 10.78
N GLU A 88 -12.17 -12.22 10.06
CA GLU A 88 -13.63 -12.24 10.22
C GLU A 88 -14.06 -12.46 11.67
N THR A 89 -13.42 -13.38 12.39
CA THR A 89 -13.74 -13.68 13.79
C THR A 89 -13.41 -12.50 14.72
N ALA A 90 -12.36 -11.73 14.42
CA ALA A 90 -12.05 -10.51 15.18
C ALA A 90 -12.95 -9.32 14.77
N LEU A 91 -13.32 -9.23 13.50
CA LEU A 91 -14.23 -8.21 12.97
C LEU A 91 -15.65 -8.37 13.50
N GLU A 92 -16.15 -9.59 13.65
CA GLU A 92 -17.48 -9.88 14.21
C GLU A 92 -17.66 -9.33 15.63
N LYS A 93 -16.57 -9.15 16.37
CA LYS A 93 -16.55 -8.58 17.74
C LYS A 93 -16.68 -7.05 17.75
N LEU A 94 -16.56 -6.40 16.59
CA LEU A 94 -16.73 -4.95 16.44
C LEU A 94 -18.15 -4.62 15.97
N PRO A 95 -18.67 -3.43 16.33
CA PRO A 95 -19.88 -2.87 15.72
C PRO A 95 -19.77 -2.87 14.19
N GLU A 96 -20.86 -3.16 13.48
CA GLU A 96 -20.84 -3.32 12.02
C GLU A 96 -20.21 -2.13 11.29
N GLY A 97 -20.54 -0.90 11.71
CA GLY A 97 -20.00 0.34 11.13
C GLY A 97 -18.52 0.61 11.43
N GLU A 98 -17.88 -0.17 12.30
CA GLU A 98 -16.46 -0.04 12.66
C GLU A 98 -15.58 -1.15 12.07
N ARG A 99 -16.18 -2.13 11.39
CA ARG A 99 -15.44 -3.27 10.83
C ARG A 99 -14.57 -2.90 9.64
N TYR A 100 -15.03 -1.91 8.85
CA TYR A 100 -14.37 -1.48 7.63
C TYR A 100 -14.34 0.04 7.54
N GLY A 101 -13.25 0.59 7.03
CA GLY A 101 -13.06 2.03 6.91
C GLY A 101 -12.09 2.45 5.82
N PRO A 102 -11.63 3.71 5.84
CA PRO A 102 -10.58 4.22 4.97
C PRO A 102 -9.17 3.92 5.52
N GLU A 103 -8.15 4.16 4.69
CA GLU A 103 -6.79 4.39 5.19
C GLU A 103 -6.74 5.73 5.95
N THR A 104 -6.12 5.73 7.13
CA THR A 104 -6.04 6.89 8.04
C THR A 104 -4.61 7.28 8.41
N SER A 105 -3.61 6.74 7.73
CA SER A 105 -2.20 7.08 7.93
C SER A 105 -1.45 6.95 6.62
N ALA A 106 -0.56 7.89 6.33
CA ALA A 106 0.34 7.79 5.17
C ALA A 106 1.17 6.50 5.21
N LYS A 107 1.49 6.00 6.41
CA LYS A 107 2.20 4.73 6.63
C LYS A 107 1.46 3.56 5.98
N HIS A 108 0.13 3.53 6.03
CA HIS A 108 -0.68 2.50 5.37
C HIS A 108 -0.40 2.40 3.87
N VAL A 109 -0.31 3.56 3.21
CA VAL A 109 -0.02 3.65 1.78
C VAL A 109 1.41 3.23 1.49
N PHE A 110 2.38 3.76 2.23
CA PHE A 110 3.80 3.41 2.04
C PHE A 110 4.04 1.91 2.27
N ASP A 111 3.46 1.35 3.32
CA ASP A 111 3.59 -0.05 3.70
C ASP A 111 2.98 -0.97 2.64
N ARG A 112 1.76 -0.67 2.14
CA ARG A 112 1.16 -1.52 1.10
C ARG A 112 1.92 -1.46 -0.22
N LEU A 113 2.43 -0.28 -0.60
CA LEU A 113 3.22 -0.12 -1.83
C LEU A 113 4.53 -0.90 -1.74
N ALA A 114 5.37 -0.53 -0.75
CA ALA A 114 6.68 -1.13 -0.57
C ALA A 114 6.58 -2.64 -0.27
N GLY A 115 5.60 -3.04 0.54
CA GLY A 115 5.39 -4.44 0.91
C GLY A 115 4.96 -5.29 -0.27
N CYS A 116 4.04 -4.80 -1.10
CA CYS A 116 3.60 -5.52 -2.31
C CYS A 116 4.73 -5.68 -3.34
N TRP A 117 5.51 -4.62 -3.59
CA TRP A 117 6.67 -4.72 -4.48
C TRP A 117 7.74 -5.68 -3.93
N THR A 118 7.99 -5.64 -2.62
CA THR A 118 8.92 -6.58 -1.96
C THR A 118 8.40 -8.01 -2.07
N TYR A 119 7.10 -8.24 -1.86
CA TYR A 119 6.46 -9.54 -1.96
C TYR A 119 6.56 -10.13 -3.37
N TRP A 120 6.27 -9.34 -4.40
CA TRP A 120 6.46 -9.76 -5.79
C TRP A 120 7.94 -9.99 -6.13
N GLY A 121 8.83 -9.12 -5.65
CA GLY A 121 10.28 -9.29 -5.79
C GLY A 121 10.79 -10.59 -5.15
N TRP A 122 10.26 -10.94 -3.98
CA TRP A 122 10.58 -12.19 -3.31
C TRP A 122 10.08 -13.40 -4.10
N LYS A 123 8.79 -13.42 -4.46
CA LYS A 123 8.19 -14.51 -5.24
C LYS A 123 8.88 -14.72 -6.58
N GLY A 124 9.35 -13.63 -7.22
CA GLY A 124 10.12 -13.66 -8.46
C GLY A 124 11.61 -14.00 -8.31
N GLY A 125 12.10 -14.30 -7.10
CA GLY A 125 13.49 -14.68 -6.87
C GLY A 125 14.50 -13.54 -7.06
N TYR A 126 14.06 -12.27 -6.94
CA TYR A 126 14.91 -11.13 -7.22
C TYR A 126 15.93 -10.86 -6.10
N PHE A 127 15.66 -11.22 -4.85
CA PHE A 127 16.56 -10.92 -3.72
C PHE A 127 17.59 -12.02 -3.48
N THR A 128 18.80 -11.63 -3.10
CA THR A 128 19.87 -12.58 -2.78
C THR A 128 19.68 -13.21 -1.39
N SER A 129 19.07 -12.47 -0.45
CA SER A 129 18.77 -12.94 0.91
C SER A 129 17.49 -12.31 1.46
N GLU A 130 17.00 -12.84 2.58
CA GLU A 130 15.89 -12.23 3.33
C GLU A 130 16.24 -10.80 3.82
N ASP A 131 17.49 -10.57 4.22
CA ASP A 131 17.95 -9.26 4.67
C ASP A 131 17.93 -8.22 3.53
N ASP A 132 18.24 -8.63 2.30
CA ASP A 132 18.11 -7.77 1.12
C ASP A 132 16.64 -7.37 0.89
N ALA A 133 15.70 -8.31 1.04
CA ALA A 133 14.27 -8.03 0.89
C ALA A 133 13.75 -7.10 2.00
N ARG A 134 14.18 -7.31 3.25
CA ARG A 134 13.87 -6.43 4.38
C ARG A 134 14.44 -5.03 4.16
N THR A 135 15.67 -4.94 3.71
CA THR A 135 16.32 -3.66 3.41
C THR A 135 15.59 -2.93 2.30
N PHE A 136 15.22 -3.61 1.21
CA PHE A 136 14.42 -3.01 0.13
C PHE A 136 13.07 -2.47 0.66
N PHE A 137 12.39 -3.24 1.49
CA PHE A 137 11.13 -2.83 2.11
C PHE A 137 11.28 -1.61 3.03
N ASP A 138 12.32 -1.59 3.87
CA ASP A 138 12.57 -0.50 4.81
C ASP A 138 12.97 0.79 4.10
N GLU A 139 13.95 0.71 3.19
CA GLU A 139 14.47 1.86 2.45
C GLU A 139 13.38 2.51 1.62
N LEU A 140 12.54 1.73 0.92
CA LEU A 140 11.43 2.29 0.13
C LEU A 140 10.39 3.00 0.99
N ARG A 141 10.06 2.48 2.17
CA ARG A 141 9.11 3.12 3.08
C ARG A 141 9.61 4.48 3.56
N LEU A 142 10.89 4.54 3.94
CA LEU A 142 11.53 5.81 4.30
C LEU A 142 11.58 6.75 3.10
N MET A 143 12.00 6.28 1.93
CA MET A 143 12.13 7.10 0.73
C MET A 143 10.79 7.65 0.23
N LEU A 144 9.70 6.88 0.33
CA LEU A 144 8.34 7.35 0.03
C LEU A 144 7.89 8.41 1.04
N ALA A 145 8.09 8.16 2.34
CA ALA A 145 7.70 9.10 3.40
C ALA A 145 8.48 10.42 3.32
N SER A 146 9.76 10.37 2.96
CA SER A 146 10.63 11.54 2.79
C SER A 146 10.54 12.17 1.39
N GLN A 147 9.61 11.72 0.54
CA GLN A 147 9.42 12.18 -0.85
C GLN A 147 10.68 12.13 -1.72
N MET A 148 11.58 11.18 -1.45
CA MET A 148 12.79 10.93 -2.25
C MET A 148 12.46 10.16 -3.54
N VAL A 149 11.37 9.38 -3.51
CA VAL A 149 10.83 8.68 -4.67
C VAL A 149 9.32 8.77 -4.69
N ALA A 150 8.74 8.74 -5.89
CA ALA A 150 7.30 8.62 -6.08
C ALA A 150 7.03 7.80 -7.36
N PRO A 151 6.26 6.71 -7.28
CA PRO A 151 5.81 6.00 -8.48
C PRO A 151 4.73 6.81 -9.23
N ASN A 152 4.37 6.35 -10.43
CA ASN A 152 3.24 6.91 -11.17
C ASN A 152 1.89 6.73 -10.43
N SER A 153 0.90 7.57 -10.75
CA SER A 153 -0.39 7.62 -10.05
C SER A 153 -1.13 6.28 -9.94
N PRO A 154 -1.23 5.44 -10.99
CA PRO A 154 -1.87 4.11 -10.90
C PRO A 154 -1.34 3.21 -9.78
N GLN A 155 -0.03 3.26 -9.49
CA GLN A 155 0.56 2.50 -8.40
C GLN A 155 -0.05 2.91 -7.06
N TRP A 156 -0.16 4.22 -6.80
CA TRP A 156 -0.73 4.73 -5.56
C TRP A 156 -2.17 4.27 -5.33
N PHE A 157 -2.98 4.11 -6.38
CA PHE A 157 -4.39 3.72 -6.21
C PHE A 157 -4.60 2.25 -5.83
N ASN A 158 -3.87 1.34 -6.47
CA ASN A 158 -4.25 -0.08 -6.48
C ASN A 158 -3.18 -1.01 -5.88
N THR A 159 -1.91 -0.63 -5.96
CA THR A 159 -0.81 -1.53 -5.59
C THR A 159 -0.87 -1.85 -4.10
N GLY A 160 -0.80 -3.15 -3.80
CA GLY A 160 -0.77 -3.66 -2.44
C GLY A 160 -2.08 -3.67 -1.68
N LEU A 161 -3.22 -3.26 -2.26
CA LEU A 161 -4.51 -3.39 -1.59
C LEU A 161 -4.84 -4.86 -1.26
N HIS A 162 -4.59 -5.77 -2.19
CA HIS A 162 -4.75 -7.21 -1.95
C HIS A 162 -3.71 -7.74 -0.95
N TRP A 163 -2.44 -7.38 -1.11
CA TRP A 163 -1.36 -7.85 -0.22
C TRP A 163 -1.53 -7.37 1.23
N ALA A 164 -1.84 -6.10 1.44
CA ALA A 164 -1.92 -5.52 2.77
C ALA A 164 -3.23 -5.88 3.48
N TYR A 165 -4.34 -5.92 2.74
CA TYR A 165 -5.69 -5.95 3.33
C TYR A 165 -6.57 -7.13 2.88
N GLY A 166 -6.15 -7.90 1.89
CA GLY A 166 -7.00 -8.92 1.25
C GLY A 166 -8.15 -8.33 0.44
N ILE A 167 -8.11 -7.03 0.12
CA ILE A 167 -9.13 -6.39 -0.72
C ILE A 167 -9.02 -6.97 -2.13
N ASP A 168 -10.13 -7.50 -2.63
CA ASP A 168 -10.24 -8.04 -3.97
C ASP A 168 -11.56 -7.63 -4.66
N GLY A 169 -11.68 -7.96 -5.94
CA GLY A 169 -12.84 -7.70 -6.78
C GLY A 169 -12.75 -8.43 -8.12
N PRO A 170 -13.82 -8.45 -8.92
CA PRO A 170 -13.84 -9.16 -10.19
C PRO A 170 -12.83 -8.55 -11.17
N SER A 171 -12.28 -9.39 -12.05
CA SER A 171 -11.42 -8.96 -13.15
C SER A 171 -12.02 -7.79 -13.93
N GLN A 172 -11.18 -6.79 -14.20
CA GLN A 172 -11.53 -5.62 -15.02
C GLN A 172 -11.12 -5.80 -16.48
N GLY A 173 -10.78 -7.03 -16.90
CA GLY A 173 -10.39 -7.35 -18.28
C GLY A 173 -8.93 -7.05 -18.63
N HIS A 174 -8.08 -6.78 -17.63
CA HIS A 174 -6.65 -6.58 -17.82
C HIS A 174 -5.88 -7.92 -17.81
N PHE A 175 -4.64 -7.85 -18.27
CA PHE A 175 -3.71 -8.97 -18.36
C PHE A 175 -2.43 -8.63 -17.63
N TYR A 176 -1.73 -9.66 -17.17
CA TYR A 176 -0.38 -9.57 -16.63
C TYR A 176 0.48 -10.66 -17.25
N VAL A 177 1.80 -10.54 -17.15
CA VAL A 177 2.71 -11.62 -17.54
C VAL A 177 3.01 -12.43 -16.29
N ASP A 178 2.68 -13.72 -16.30
CA ASP A 178 3.01 -14.62 -15.20
C ASP A 178 4.53 -14.74 -15.11
N PHE A 179 5.09 -14.43 -13.93
CA PHE A 179 6.55 -14.37 -13.77
C PHE A 179 7.23 -15.74 -13.77
N ARG A 180 6.47 -16.83 -13.59
CA ARG A 180 6.98 -18.21 -13.59
C ARG A 180 6.95 -18.79 -15.00
N THR A 181 5.85 -18.60 -15.72
CA THR A 181 5.68 -19.18 -17.07
C THR A 181 6.14 -18.22 -18.18
N GLY A 182 6.15 -16.91 -17.92
CA GLY A 182 6.40 -15.89 -18.92
C GLY A 182 5.20 -15.65 -19.86
N GLU A 183 4.05 -16.25 -19.60
CA GLU A 183 2.88 -16.17 -20.47
C GLU A 183 2.00 -14.96 -20.14
N LEU A 184 1.37 -14.40 -21.18
CA LEU A 184 0.34 -13.37 -21.00
C LEU A 184 -0.94 -14.01 -20.45
N THR A 185 -1.28 -13.69 -19.21
CA THR A 185 -2.39 -14.28 -18.48
C THR A 185 -3.48 -13.25 -18.23
N ARG A 186 -4.73 -13.63 -18.47
CA ARG A 186 -5.88 -12.79 -18.12
C ARG A 186 -6.04 -12.79 -16.60
N SER A 187 -6.09 -11.62 -15.99
CA SER A 187 -6.32 -11.54 -14.55
C SER A 187 -7.73 -12.02 -14.19
N THR A 188 -7.86 -12.79 -13.12
CA THR A 188 -9.14 -13.18 -12.50
C THR A 188 -9.57 -12.22 -11.40
N SER A 189 -8.66 -11.37 -10.93
CA SER A 189 -8.81 -10.45 -9.79
C SER A 189 -8.56 -9.00 -10.21
N SER A 190 -9.19 -8.03 -9.54
CA SER A 190 -8.88 -6.61 -9.76
C SER A 190 -7.64 -6.11 -9.02
N TYR A 191 -7.20 -6.79 -7.96
CA TYR A 191 -6.22 -6.23 -7.01
C TYR A 191 -5.04 -7.15 -6.69
N GLU A 192 -5.07 -8.43 -7.05
CA GLU A 192 -3.94 -9.34 -6.88
C GLU A 192 -2.80 -8.99 -7.86
N HIS A 193 -3.15 -8.76 -9.13
CA HIS A 193 -2.28 -8.25 -10.19
C HIS A 193 -2.92 -7.00 -10.82
N PRO A 194 -3.00 -5.88 -10.08
CA PRO A 194 -3.73 -4.70 -10.55
C PRO A 194 -3.02 -4.12 -11.78
N GLN A 195 -3.73 -3.35 -12.61
CA GLN A 195 -3.14 -2.59 -13.71
C GLN A 195 -2.55 -1.26 -13.17
N PRO A 196 -1.24 -1.17 -12.89
CA PRO A 196 -0.66 -0.06 -12.15
C PRO A 196 0.32 0.71 -13.06
N HIS A 197 0.02 0.73 -14.35
CA HIS A 197 0.79 1.40 -15.41
C HIS A 197 -0.01 2.58 -15.95
N ALA A 198 0.64 3.72 -16.17
CA ALA A 198 -0.02 4.95 -16.62
C ALA A 198 -0.09 5.09 -18.15
N CYS A 199 0.76 4.35 -18.88
CA CYS A 199 0.92 4.52 -20.32
C CYS A 199 0.65 3.18 -21.03
N PHE A 200 -0.16 3.23 -22.09
CA PHE A 200 -0.46 2.09 -22.96
C PHE A 200 -0.22 2.48 -24.41
N ILE A 201 0.34 1.56 -25.20
CA ILE A 201 0.45 1.70 -26.65
C ILE A 201 -0.73 0.95 -27.25
N GLN A 202 -1.62 1.68 -27.93
CA GLN A 202 -2.63 1.07 -28.79
C GLN A 202 -2.06 1.00 -30.20
N GLY A 203 -1.94 -0.23 -30.73
CA GLY A 203 -1.63 -0.51 -32.12
C GLY A 203 -2.86 -0.46 -33.01
#